data_AF-A0A6P8AVB5-F1
#
_entry.id   AF-A0A6P8AVB5-F1
#
_cell.length_a   1.000
_cell.length_b   1.000
_cell.length_c   1.000
_cell.angle_alpha   90.00
_cell.angle_beta   90.00
_cell.angle_gamma   90.00
#
_symmetry.space_group_name_H-M   'P 1'
#
loop_
_entity.id
_entity.type
_entity.pdbx_description
1 polymer ?
#
loop_
_entity_poly.entity_id
_entity_poly.type
_entity_poly.pdbx_seq_one_letter_code
_entity_poly.pdbx_strand_id
1 'polypeptide(L)'
;MNSLRPLARLARATAKPTFIPSNAISLPFHAVADKCHIHNSSKNRLAAVAEAVPTHGFPQPLNHAPPLATPRLNIWEHAHKPTFYRAIGDIMELRDRYLEERNIFVDSRRMLPLLRALGAREEDFELLQLVSDNLYHDPTLPFRRSRNGRFCFDFGTSTVRRLEFQPFALSLEEDFKRHDSGQVRIFDEVQDELQLNTAFQALMVFKALICHGVSTVPRPQLNYESEKWVCTLFNLRTVTTPSMLGEPALEGVHTDGVDHTMTTYLGSRNMAPGSAMTLVHDMRETTGTKFTETKHELLRGRAQHCRFLDTLLVADNERKHSLSPVYAVDPEREATRDMLIFFTRRPVRRDTGHISRDIDSFRPHAELPMEVPLFVPGLGRF
;
A
#
# COMPACT_ATOMS: atom_id res chain seq x y z
N MET A 1 -47.22 37.25 -41.50
CA MET A 1 -46.57 37.70 -40.26
C MET A 1 -46.90 36.69 -39.17
N ASN A 2 -45.95 35.81 -38.82
CA ASN A 2 -45.75 35.32 -37.45
C ASN A 2 -44.50 34.43 -37.38
N SER A 3 -43.58 34.92 -36.57
CA SER A 3 -42.25 34.47 -36.17
C SER A 3 -42.13 32.99 -35.78
N LEU A 4 -41.25 32.26 -36.46
CA LEU A 4 -40.67 30.99 -36.00
C LEU A 4 -39.41 31.28 -35.15
N ARG A 5 -39.40 30.84 -33.90
CA ARG A 5 -38.20 30.79 -33.04
C ARG A 5 -37.63 29.36 -33.04
N PRO A 6 -36.30 29.16 -33.08
CA PRO A 6 -35.71 27.84 -32.85
C PRO A 6 -35.49 27.58 -31.34
N LEU A 7 -35.79 26.36 -30.92
CA LEU A 7 -35.45 25.78 -29.62
C LEU A 7 -33.94 25.50 -29.56
N ALA A 8 -33.24 26.17 -28.65
CA ALA A 8 -31.85 25.88 -28.31
C ALA A 8 -31.78 24.65 -27.38
N ARG A 9 -30.99 23.64 -27.79
CA ARG A 9 -30.62 22.48 -26.97
C ARG A 9 -29.66 22.92 -25.84
N LEU A 10 -30.06 22.73 -24.59
CA LEU A 10 -29.14 22.76 -23.45
C LEU A 10 -28.21 21.54 -23.51
N ALA A 11 -26.92 21.78 -23.75
CA ALA A 11 -25.87 20.82 -23.49
C ALA A 11 -25.57 20.80 -21.98
N ARG A 12 -25.74 19.65 -21.34
CA ARG A 12 -25.24 19.40 -19.97
C ARG A 12 -23.72 19.25 -20.04
N ALA A 13 -22.99 20.24 -19.55
CA ALA A 13 -21.57 20.12 -19.28
C ALA A 13 -21.37 19.25 -18.03
N THR A 14 -20.77 18.07 -18.20
CA THR A 14 -20.25 17.24 -17.12
C THR A 14 -18.95 17.88 -16.60
N ALA A 15 -18.94 18.28 -15.34
CA ALA A 15 -17.74 18.81 -14.67
C ALA A 15 -16.67 17.71 -14.58
N LYS A 16 -15.49 17.97 -15.18
CA LYS A 16 -14.27 17.18 -14.96
C LYS A 16 -13.72 17.46 -13.55
N PRO A 17 -13.10 16.48 -12.86
CA PRO A 17 -12.36 16.75 -11.63
C PRO A 17 -11.16 17.64 -11.96
N THR A 18 -11.11 18.82 -11.38
CA THR A 18 -10.02 19.79 -11.56
C THR A 18 -8.83 19.42 -10.67
N PHE A 19 -7.68 19.18 -11.30
CA PHE A 19 -6.36 19.27 -10.69
C PHE A 19 -6.17 20.69 -10.13
N ILE A 20 -5.81 20.84 -8.86
CA ILE A 20 -5.52 22.15 -8.25
C ILE A 20 -4.03 22.43 -8.44
N PRO A 21 -3.64 23.44 -9.24
CA PRO A 21 -2.24 23.86 -9.33
C PRO A 21 -1.79 24.48 -8.01
N SER A 22 -0.53 24.27 -7.66
CA SER A 22 0.10 24.53 -6.35
C SER A 22 0.18 26.00 -5.88
N ASN A 23 -0.51 26.94 -6.52
CA ASN A 23 -0.45 28.37 -6.18
C ASN A 23 -1.82 28.94 -5.82
N ALA A 24 -2.51 28.34 -4.86
CA ALA A 24 -3.57 29.00 -4.10
C ALA A 24 -3.79 28.24 -2.79
N ILE A 25 -4.01 28.99 -1.71
CA ILE A 25 -4.21 28.55 -0.31
C ILE A 25 -2.91 28.54 0.51
N SER A 26 -2.50 29.74 0.90
CA SER A 26 -1.74 29.96 2.14
C SER A 26 -2.70 29.93 3.33
N LEU A 27 -2.58 28.92 4.20
CA LEU A 27 -3.15 28.96 5.55
C LEU A 27 -2.01 29.11 6.56
N PRO A 28 -2.16 29.95 7.60
CA PRO A 28 -1.11 30.14 8.58
C PRO A 28 -1.10 28.96 9.55
N PHE A 29 0.00 28.21 9.58
CA PHE A 29 0.29 27.31 10.68
C PHE A 29 0.91 28.12 11.82
N HIS A 30 0.21 28.19 12.96
CA HIS A 30 0.80 28.68 14.20
C HIS A 30 1.81 27.65 14.72
N ALA A 31 3.08 28.04 14.76
CA ALA A 31 4.14 27.29 15.40
C ALA A 31 3.95 27.34 16.93
N VAL A 32 3.65 26.20 17.55
CA VAL A 32 3.87 25.99 18.98
C VAL A 32 5.26 25.38 19.10
N ALA A 33 6.21 26.19 19.56
CA ALA A 33 7.56 25.76 19.83
C ALA A 33 7.65 25.26 21.27
N ASP A 34 7.67 23.94 21.48
CA ASP A 34 8.07 23.37 22.76
C ASP A 34 9.45 22.72 22.65
N LYS A 35 10.37 23.29 23.43
CA LYS A 35 11.75 22.82 23.61
C LYS A 35 11.73 21.60 24.52
N CYS A 36 11.85 20.40 23.95
CA CYS A 36 12.19 19.22 24.73
C CYS A 36 13.72 19.09 24.80
N HIS A 37 14.31 19.50 25.91
CA HIS A 37 15.71 19.25 26.24
C HIS A 37 15.90 17.76 26.57
N ILE A 38 16.60 17.02 25.71
CA ILE A 38 17.08 15.67 26.06
C ILE A 38 18.49 15.81 26.62
N HIS A 39 18.61 15.50 27.91
CA HIS A 39 19.86 15.44 28.65
C HIS A 39 20.62 14.18 28.24
N ASN A 40 21.83 14.37 27.72
CA ASN A 40 22.71 13.30 27.29
C ASN A 40 23.64 12.97 28.46
N SER A 41 23.42 11.83 29.13
CA SER A 41 24.39 11.35 30.12
C SER A 41 24.58 9.83 30.04
N SER A 42 25.85 9.46 30.21
CA SER A 42 26.42 8.15 30.52
C SER A 42 26.79 7.22 29.36
N LYS A 43 28.10 7.14 29.17
CA LYS A 43 28.85 6.05 28.54
C LYS A 43 28.97 4.87 29.52
N ASN A 44 29.10 3.68 28.92
CA ASN A 44 29.75 2.45 29.41
C ASN A 44 29.08 1.67 30.55
N ARG A 45 28.55 0.48 30.21
CA ARG A 45 29.20 -0.81 30.53
C ARG A 45 28.45 -1.96 29.85
N LEU A 46 29.13 -2.61 28.90
CA LEU A 46 28.81 -3.95 28.42
C LEU A 46 29.28 -4.96 29.48
N ALA A 47 28.35 -5.76 30.00
CA ALA A 47 28.64 -7.05 30.61
C ALA A 47 27.47 -7.99 30.28
N ALA A 48 27.82 -9.11 29.67
CA ALA A 48 26.92 -10.18 29.28
C ALA A 48 26.32 -10.86 30.51
N VAL A 49 25.00 -11.06 30.50
CA VAL A 49 24.32 -12.10 31.27
C VAL A 49 23.27 -12.73 30.36
N ALA A 50 23.53 -13.96 29.94
CA ALA A 50 22.55 -14.81 29.29
C ALA A 50 21.67 -15.43 30.39
N GLU A 51 20.46 -14.92 30.55
CA GLU A 51 19.42 -15.57 31.35
C GLU A 51 18.31 -16.07 30.43
N ALA A 52 17.95 -17.34 30.63
CA ALA A 52 16.96 -18.07 29.87
C ALA A 52 15.56 -17.46 30.07
N VAL A 53 14.91 -17.11 28.96
CA VAL A 53 13.52 -16.64 28.94
C VAL A 53 12.58 -17.83 29.19
N PRO A 54 11.61 -17.75 30.13
CA PRO A 54 10.64 -18.80 30.34
C PRO A 54 9.69 -18.89 29.14
N THR A 55 9.52 -20.10 28.62
CA THR A 55 8.51 -20.44 27.63
C THR A 55 7.11 -20.35 28.25
N HIS A 56 6.44 -19.19 28.13
CA HIS A 56 5.01 -19.11 28.35
C HIS A 56 4.28 -19.71 27.14
N GLY A 57 3.51 -20.76 27.38
CA GLY A 57 2.75 -21.48 26.36
C GLY A 57 1.80 -20.56 25.60
N PHE A 58 1.86 -20.63 24.27
CA PHE A 58 0.89 -20.01 23.39
C PHE A 58 -0.50 -20.63 23.64
N PRO A 59 -1.57 -19.83 23.75
CA PRO A 59 -2.92 -20.37 23.75
C PRO A 59 -3.17 -21.10 22.42
N GLN A 60 -3.59 -22.35 22.52
CA GLN A 60 -4.00 -23.16 21.37
C GLN A 60 -5.19 -22.47 20.67
N PRO A 61 -5.18 -22.33 19.34
CA PRO A 61 -6.34 -21.81 18.63
C PRO A 61 -7.51 -22.79 18.80
N LEU A 62 -8.68 -22.22 19.09
CA LEU A 62 -9.95 -22.95 19.13
C LEU A 62 -10.13 -23.71 17.80
N ASN A 63 -10.42 -25.01 17.89
CA ASN A 63 -10.78 -25.86 16.76
C ASN A 63 -11.99 -25.26 16.02
N HIS A 64 -11.74 -24.46 14.98
CA HIS A 64 -12.76 -24.09 14.02
C HIS A 64 -12.94 -25.26 13.04
N ALA A 65 -14.20 -25.66 12.85
CA ALA A 65 -14.59 -26.59 11.79
C ALA A 65 -13.99 -26.16 10.43
N PRO A 66 -13.72 -27.09 9.50
CA PRO A 66 -13.16 -26.74 8.20
C PRO A 66 -14.06 -25.70 7.54
N PRO A 67 -13.54 -24.54 7.11
CA PRO A 67 -14.36 -23.51 6.52
C PRO A 67 -15.02 -24.07 5.25
N LEU A 68 -16.35 -23.92 5.17
CA LEU A 68 -17.09 -24.01 3.91
C LEU A 68 -16.28 -23.23 2.86
N ALA A 69 -15.97 -23.87 1.73
CA ALA A 69 -15.09 -23.30 0.70
C ALA A 69 -15.49 -21.85 0.38
N THR A 70 -14.75 -20.89 0.94
CA THR A 70 -15.04 -19.48 0.76
C THR A 70 -14.84 -19.17 -0.72
N PRO A 71 -15.84 -18.64 -1.44
CA PRO A 71 -15.71 -18.38 -2.87
C PRO A 71 -14.52 -17.45 -3.12
N ARG A 72 -13.57 -17.90 -3.94
CA ARG A 72 -12.45 -17.07 -4.42
C ARG A 72 -12.92 -16.24 -5.61
N LEU A 73 -12.34 -15.06 -5.80
CA LEU A 73 -12.61 -14.22 -6.97
C LEU A 73 -12.21 -14.99 -8.24
N ASN A 74 -13.17 -15.16 -9.14
CA ASN A 74 -12.93 -15.65 -10.49
C ASN A 74 -13.39 -14.59 -11.50
N ILE A 75 -12.47 -13.76 -11.94
CA ILE A 75 -12.78 -12.63 -12.83
C ILE A 75 -13.41 -13.05 -14.16
N TRP A 76 -13.18 -14.29 -14.61
CA TRP A 76 -13.71 -14.81 -15.87
C TRP A 76 -15.22 -15.00 -15.83
N GLU A 77 -15.79 -15.23 -14.64
CA GLU A 77 -17.24 -15.24 -14.42
C GLU A 77 -17.88 -13.87 -14.67
N HIS A 78 -17.08 -12.80 -14.72
CA HIS A 78 -17.54 -11.45 -14.99
C HIS A 78 -17.21 -10.98 -16.41
N ALA A 79 -16.35 -11.70 -17.15
CA ALA A 79 -15.88 -11.30 -18.46
C ALA A 79 -17.01 -11.16 -19.50
N HIS A 80 -18.14 -11.85 -19.34
CA HIS A 80 -19.29 -11.70 -20.23
C HIS A 80 -20.12 -10.41 -19.99
N LYS A 81 -19.86 -9.67 -18.90
CA LYS A 81 -20.66 -8.51 -18.50
C LYS A 81 -20.12 -7.23 -19.15
N PRO A 82 -20.96 -6.37 -19.77
CA PRO A 82 -20.49 -5.09 -20.33
C PRO A 82 -19.84 -4.15 -19.30
N THR A 83 -20.22 -4.25 -18.02
CA THR A 83 -19.60 -3.52 -16.92
C THR A 83 -18.14 -3.91 -16.71
N PHE A 84 -17.76 -5.16 -16.95
CA PHE A 84 -16.39 -5.62 -16.84
C PHE A 84 -15.49 -4.91 -17.85
N TYR A 85 -15.83 -4.93 -19.14
CA TYR A 85 -15.02 -4.27 -20.16
C TYR A 85 -14.98 -2.74 -20.03
N ARG A 86 -16.05 -2.12 -19.51
CA ARG A 86 -16.00 -0.69 -19.15
C ARG A 86 -14.99 -0.42 -18.04
N ALA A 87 -14.99 -1.24 -17.00
CA ALA A 87 -14.00 -1.13 -15.93
C ALA A 87 -12.56 -1.39 -16.44
N ILE A 88 -12.36 -2.36 -17.33
CA ILE A 88 -11.06 -2.55 -17.99
C ILE A 88 -10.63 -1.29 -18.73
N GLY A 89 -11.52 -0.66 -19.52
CA GLY A 89 -11.24 0.59 -20.20
C GLY A 89 -10.84 1.71 -19.23
N ASP A 90 -11.58 1.88 -18.15
CA ASP A 90 -11.31 2.88 -17.11
C ASP A 90 -9.97 2.62 -16.39
N ILE A 91 -9.58 1.35 -16.21
CA ILE A 91 -8.29 0.95 -15.63
C ILE A 91 -7.16 1.22 -16.63
N MET A 92 -7.37 1.00 -17.93
CA MET A 92 -6.38 1.34 -18.95
C MET A 92 -6.14 2.85 -19.05
N GLU A 93 -7.17 3.67 -18.92
CA GLU A 93 -7.00 5.13 -18.81
C GLU A 93 -6.16 5.51 -17.58
N LEU A 94 -6.40 4.87 -16.43
CA LEU A 94 -5.58 5.07 -15.23
C LEU A 94 -4.13 4.61 -15.45
N ARG A 95 -3.94 3.50 -16.16
CA ARG A 95 -2.63 2.96 -16.50
C ARG A 95 -1.85 3.93 -17.39
N ASP A 96 -2.49 4.52 -18.39
CA ASP A 96 -1.86 5.49 -19.28
C ASP A 96 -1.37 6.71 -18.50
N ARG A 97 -2.20 7.20 -17.57
CA ARG A 97 -1.77 8.25 -16.63
C ARG A 97 -0.62 7.81 -15.73
N TYR A 98 -0.63 6.57 -15.24
CA TYR A 98 0.46 6.05 -14.42
C TYR A 98 1.78 5.94 -15.20
N LEU A 99 1.74 5.57 -16.47
CA LEU A 99 2.89 5.53 -17.38
C LEU A 99 3.52 6.92 -17.58
N GLU A 100 2.70 7.96 -17.64
CA GLU A 100 3.14 9.35 -17.83
C GLU A 100 3.59 10.01 -16.51
N GLU A 101 2.71 9.98 -15.50
CA GLU A 101 2.88 10.73 -14.24
C GLU A 101 3.78 10.00 -13.24
N ARG A 102 3.97 8.68 -13.40
CA ARG A 102 4.70 7.78 -12.49
C ARG A 102 4.14 7.71 -11.07
N ASN A 103 2.96 8.30 -10.86
CA ASN A 103 2.14 8.15 -9.68
C ASN A 103 0.69 8.49 -10.04
N ILE A 104 -0.28 7.81 -9.44
CA ILE A 104 -1.71 8.13 -9.60
C ILE A 104 -2.43 7.98 -8.27
N PHE A 105 -3.39 8.87 -8.01
CA PHE A 105 -4.35 8.74 -6.92
C PHE A 105 -5.73 8.41 -7.49
N VAL A 106 -6.31 7.30 -7.03
CA VAL A 106 -7.64 6.82 -7.41
C VAL A 106 -8.52 6.95 -6.18
N ASP A 107 -9.45 7.90 -6.22
CA ASP A 107 -10.38 8.09 -5.10
C ASP A 107 -11.43 6.97 -5.01
N SER A 108 -11.98 6.81 -3.82
CA SER A 108 -13.01 5.82 -3.47
C SER A 108 -14.16 5.71 -4.49
N ARG A 109 -14.65 6.83 -5.03
CA ARG A 109 -15.79 6.86 -5.96
C ARG A 109 -15.43 6.24 -7.30
N ARG A 110 -14.16 6.29 -7.69
CA ARG A 110 -13.64 5.61 -8.88
C ARG A 110 -13.25 4.18 -8.56
N MET A 111 -12.55 3.93 -7.45
CA MET A 111 -12.05 2.60 -7.11
C MET A 111 -13.17 1.57 -6.89
N LEU A 112 -14.18 1.92 -6.09
CA LEU A 112 -15.21 0.98 -5.65
C LEU A 112 -16.03 0.36 -6.82
N PRO A 113 -16.52 1.14 -7.80
CA PRO A 113 -17.14 0.57 -9.00
C PRO A 113 -16.22 -0.34 -9.83
N LEU A 114 -14.91 -0.04 -9.89
CA LEU A 114 -13.94 -0.88 -10.62
C LEU A 114 -13.82 -2.25 -9.96
N LEU A 115 -13.63 -2.30 -8.64
CA LEU A 115 -13.50 -3.57 -7.92
C LEU A 115 -14.76 -4.42 -8.02
N ARG A 116 -15.95 -3.80 -7.90
CA ARG A 116 -17.24 -4.47 -8.11
C ARG A 116 -17.35 -5.07 -9.51
N ALA A 117 -16.96 -4.32 -10.54
CA ALA A 117 -17.00 -4.79 -11.92
C ALA A 117 -16.00 -5.93 -12.19
N LEU A 118 -14.86 -5.95 -11.48
CA LEU A 118 -13.90 -7.06 -11.49
C LEU A 118 -14.39 -8.30 -10.73
N GLY A 119 -15.47 -8.18 -9.94
CA GLY A 119 -16.14 -9.29 -9.28
C GLY A 119 -16.07 -9.30 -7.75
N ALA A 120 -15.60 -8.21 -7.13
CA ALA A 120 -15.71 -8.05 -5.68
C ALA A 120 -17.17 -8.09 -5.24
N ARG A 121 -17.44 -8.84 -4.17
CA ARG A 121 -18.77 -8.97 -3.54
C ARG A 121 -19.06 -7.79 -2.62
N GLU A 122 -20.33 -7.44 -2.48
CA GLU A 122 -20.73 -6.30 -1.65
C GLU A 122 -20.36 -6.52 -0.17
N GLU A 123 -20.63 -7.72 0.37
CA GLU A 123 -20.32 -8.03 1.76
C GLU A 123 -18.81 -7.92 2.07
N ASP A 124 -17.96 -8.18 1.08
CA ASP A 124 -16.51 -8.16 1.26
C ASP A 124 -15.97 -6.72 1.38
N PHE A 125 -16.68 -5.69 0.90
CA PHE A 125 -16.29 -4.30 1.15
C PHE A 125 -16.47 -3.90 2.62
N GLU A 126 -17.51 -4.39 3.27
CA GLU A 126 -17.74 -4.15 4.70
C GLU A 126 -16.71 -4.92 5.53
N LEU A 127 -16.50 -6.20 5.23
CA LEU A 127 -15.51 -7.03 5.92
C LEU A 127 -14.08 -6.49 5.76
N LEU A 128 -13.74 -5.94 4.59
CA LEU A 128 -12.40 -5.40 4.34
C LEU A 128 -12.07 -4.20 5.24
N GLN A 129 -13.06 -3.44 5.71
CA GLN A 129 -12.84 -2.34 6.66
C GLN A 129 -12.49 -2.83 8.07
N LEU A 130 -12.82 -4.09 8.39
CA LEU A 130 -12.69 -4.68 9.73
C LEU A 130 -11.42 -5.52 9.89
N VAL A 131 -10.72 -5.88 8.80
CA VAL A 131 -9.53 -6.76 8.84
C VAL A 131 -8.40 -6.22 9.72
N SER A 132 -8.34 -4.91 9.95
CA SER A 132 -7.30 -4.27 10.78
C SER A 132 -7.59 -4.37 12.29
N ASP A 133 -8.79 -4.81 12.70
CA ASP A 133 -9.13 -4.98 14.11
C ASP A 133 -8.44 -6.21 14.74
N ASN A 134 -7.98 -7.16 13.92
CA ASN A 134 -7.20 -8.33 14.35
C ASN A 134 -5.68 -8.07 14.40
N LEU A 135 -5.24 -6.83 14.18
CA LEU A 135 -3.82 -6.46 14.26
C LEU A 135 -3.41 -6.18 15.71
N TYR A 136 -2.25 -6.70 16.11
CA TYR A 136 -1.69 -6.54 17.45
C TYR A 136 -0.34 -5.85 17.46
N HIS A 137 0.76 -6.57 17.28
CA HIS A 137 2.11 -6.05 17.49
C HIS A 137 2.85 -5.91 16.15
N ASP A 138 3.51 -4.78 15.93
CA ASP A 138 4.53 -4.64 14.89
C ASP A 138 5.90 -4.89 15.53
N PRO A 139 6.72 -5.81 15.00
CA PRO A 139 8.01 -6.18 15.58
C PRO A 139 9.04 -5.03 15.59
N THR A 140 8.77 -3.91 14.91
CA THR A 140 9.74 -2.84 14.66
C THR A 140 9.35 -1.48 15.19
N LEU A 141 8.06 -1.14 15.18
CA LEU A 141 7.63 0.21 15.50
C LEU A 141 6.50 0.20 16.54
N PRO A 142 6.66 0.89 17.68
CA PRO A 142 5.68 0.84 18.77
C PRO A 142 4.33 1.49 18.42
N PHE A 143 4.31 2.39 17.43
CA PHE A 143 3.12 3.06 16.93
C PHE A 143 2.45 2.31 15.76
N ARG A 144 2.84 1.05 15.50
CA ARG A 144 2.24 0.22 14.46
C ARG A 144 1.70 -1.08 15.01
N ARG A 145 0.63 -1.55 14.38
CA ARG A 145 0.16 -2.93 14.45
C ARG A 145 0.13 -3.47 13.03
N SER A 146 0.61 -4.68 12.81
CA SER A 146 0.89 -5.15 11.44
C SER A 146 0.71 -6.65 11.25
N ARG A 147 0.32 -7.03 10.03
CA ARG A 147 0.51 -8.39 9.49
C ARG A 147 1.08 -8.29 8.09
N ASN A 148 1.82 -9.32 7.68
CA ASN A 148 2.47 -9.41 6.38
C ASN A 148 2.02 -10.64 5.58
N GLY A 149 1.98 -10.54 4.26
CA GLY A 149 1.83 -11.70 3.38
C GLY A 149 2.62 -11.53 2.10
N ARG A 150 3.11 -12.64 1.54
CA ARG A 150 3.78 -12.65 0.22
C ARG A 150 2.87 -13.20 -0.85
N PHE A 151 2.82 -12.51 -1.98
CA PHE A 151 2.06 -12.90 -3.15
C PHE A 151 2.95 -12.87 -4.39
N CYS A 152 2.70 -13.77 -5.33
CA CYS A 152 3.35 -13.78 -6.63
C CYS A 152 2.34 -13.37 -7.69
N PHE A 153 2.61 -12.28 -8.40
CA PHE A 153 1.98 -12.03 -9.70
C PHE A 153 2.79 -12.80 -10.74
N ASP A 154 2.18 -13.80 -11.36
CA ASP A 154 2.80 -14.62 -12.39
C ASP A 154 2.07 -14.35 -13.71
N PHE A 155 2.69 -13.55 -14.58
CA PHE A 155 2.08 -13.18 -15.85
C PHE A 155 2.16 -14.31 -16.89
N GLY A 156 3.14 -15.21 -16.76
CA GLY A 156 3.25 -16.40 -17.60
C GLY A 156 2.10 -17.37 -17.36
N THR A 157 1.69 -17.56 -16.11
CA THR A 157 0.48 -18.33 -15.76
C THR A 157 -0.80 -17.49 -15.66
N SER A 158 -0.70 -16.16 -15.76
CA SER A 158 -1.80 -15.20 -15.61
C SER A 158 -2.56 -15.40 -14.30
N THR A 159 -1.83 -15.48 -13.18
CA THR A 159 -2.41 -15.66 -11.83
C THR A 159 -1.72 -14.76 -10.81
N VAL A 160 -2.43 -14.48 -9.71
CA VAL A 160 -1.82 -14.03 -8.46
C VAL A 160 -2.03 -15.10 -7.41
N ARG A 161 -0.98 -15.48 -6.68
CA ARG A 161 -1.03 -16.56 -5.69
C ARG A 161 -0.32 -16.22 -4.39
N ARG A 162 -0.85 -16.70 -3.26
CA ARG A 162 -0.21 -16.62 -1.94
C ARG A 162 1.01 -17.53 -1.93
N LEU A 163 2.11 -16.96 -1.45
CA LEU A 163 3.37 -17.65 -1.21
C LEU A 163 3.50 -18.00 0.27
N GLU A 164 4.34 -18.99 0.57
CA GLU A 164 4.69 -19.34 1.93
C GLU A 164 5.24 -18.13 2.72
N PHE A 165 5.18 -18.23 4.04
CA PHE A 165 5.78 -17.26 4.94
C PHE A 165 7.23 -16.95 4.53
N GLN A 166 7.55 -15.66 4.46
CA GLN A 166 8.89 -15.18 4.22
C GLN A 166 9.14 -13.97 5.11
N PRO A 167 10.28 -13.92 5.82
CA PRO A 167 10.71 -12.72 6.51
C PRO A 167 10.80 -11.51 5.58
N PHE A 168 10.89 -10.32 6.17
CA PHE A 168 11.01 -9.06 5.44
C PHE A 168 12.29 -8.31 5.81
N ALA A 169 13.02 -7.85 4.80
CA ALA A 169 14.22 -7.05 4.96
C ALA A 169 14.19 -5.89 3.94
N LEU A 170 14.64 -4.72 4.38
CA LEU A 170 14.96 -3.57 3.53
C LEU A 170 16.29 -3.01 3.99
N SER A 171 17.14 -2.59 3.05
CA SER A 171 18.49 -2.10 3.36
C SER A 171 18.71 -0.64 2.95
N LEU A 172 19.85 -0.09 3.35
CA LEU A 172 20.26 1.27 2.96
C LEU A 172 20.47 1.38 1.44
N GLU A 173 20.94 0.32 0.80
CA GLU A 173 21.11 0.24 -0.66
C GLU A 173 19.78 0.35 -1.42
N GLU A 174 18.68 0.04 -0.75
CA GLU A 174 17.32 0.18 -1.27
C GLU A 174 16.73 1.59 -1.00
N ASP A 175 17.55 2.53 -0.53
CA ASP A 175 17.19 3.91 -0.15
C ASP A 175 16.24 4.00 1.06
N PHE A 176 16.29 2.97 1.91
CA PHE A 176 15.54 2.90 3.17
C PHE A 176 16.48 3.18 4.36
N LYS A 177 16.34 4.36 4.97
CA LYS A 177 17.20 4.83 6.08
C LYS A 177 16.44 4.93 7.39
N ARG A 178 16.45 3.85 8.17
CA ARG A 178 15.87 3.78 9.52
C ARG A 178 16.80 2.99 10.45
N HIS A 179 16.54 3.02 11.75
CA HIS A 179 17.38 2.32 12.74
C HIS A 179 17.42 0.79 12.54
N ASP A 180 16.44 0.21 11.86
CA ASP A 180 16.32 -1.21 11.54
C ASP A 180 16.68 -1.56 10.08
N SER A 181 17.31 -0.64 9.33
CA SER A 181 17.80 -0.94 7.99
C SER A 181 18.80 -2.09 7.99
N GLY A 182 18.65 -3.02 7.04
CA GLY A 182 19.48 -4.21 6.91
C GLY A 182 19.12 -5.35 7.88
N GLN A 183 18.06 -5.21 8.66
CA GLN A 183 17.60 -6.26 9.58
C GLN A 183 16.50 -7.12 8.98
N VAL A 184 16.53 -8.42 9.30
CA VAL A 184 15.46 -9.36 8.98
C VAL A 184 14.37 -9.25 10.04
N ARG A 185 13.13 -9.07 9.59
CA ARG A 185 11.96 -8.84 10.43
C ARG A 185 10.94 -9.93 10.21
N ILE A 186 10.39 -10.44 11.31
CA ILE A 186 9.38 -11.51 11.33
C ILE A 186 8.07 -10.85 11.74
N PHE A 187 7.16 -10.74 10.80
CA PHE A 187 5.81 -10.23 11.00
C PHE A 187 4.84 -11.39 11.07
N ASP A 188 3.74 -11.20 11.79
CA ASP A 188 2.64 -12.16 11.77
C ASP A 188 1.98 -12.23 10.41
N GLU A 189 1.48 -13.41 10.05
CA GLU A 189 0.94 -13.62 8.72
C GLU A 189 -0.45 -13.05 8.51
N VAL A 190 -0.69 -12.51 7.32
CA VAL A 190 -2.03 -12.25 6.79
C VAL A 190 -2.81 -13.56 6.77
N GLN A 191 -4.00 -13.52 7.36
CA GLN A 191 -4.91 -14.65 7.53
C GLN A 191 -6.08 -14.58 6.53
N ASP A 192 -6.94 -15.60 6.56
CA ASP A 192 -8.04 -15.79 5.61
C ASP A 192 -9.06 -14.65 5.57
N GLU A 193 -9.29 -13.95 6.69
CA GLU A 193 -10.21 -12.81 6.73
C GLU A 193 -9.83 -11.69 5.74
N LEU A 194 -8.54 -11.58 5.40
CA LEU A 194 -8.06 -10.63 4.40
C LEU A 194 -7.80 -11.33 3.06
N GLN A 195 -7.07 -12.44 3.02
CA GLN A 195 -6.66 -13.00 1.72
C GLN A 195 -7.81 -13.62 0.91
N LEU A 196 -8.88 -14.09 1.57
CA LEU A 196 -10.06 -14.64 0.90
C LEU A 196 -11.14 -13.57 0.62
N ASN A 197 -10.92 -12.33 1.06
CA ASN A 197 -11.81 -11.22 0.76
C ASN A 197 -11.74 -10.86 -0.74
N THR A 198 -12.87 -10.91 -1.45
CA THR A 198 -12.89 -10.70 -2.91
C THR A 198 -12.60 -9.26 -3.32
N ALA A 199 -12.84 -8.26 -2.46
CA ALA A 199 -12.45 -6.87 -2.71
C ALA A 199 -10.92 -6.70 -2.64
N PHE A 200 -10.26 -7.35 -1.68
CA PHE A 200 -8.80 -7.43 -1.63
C PHE A 200 -8.21 -8.14 -2.87
N GLN A 201 -8.80 -9.26 -3.27
CA GLN A 201 -8.38 -9.97 -4.48
C GLN A 201 -8.58 -9.12 -5.74
N ALA A 202 -9.67 -8.35 -5.82
CA ALA A 202 -9.88 -7.40 -6.90
C ALA A 202 -8.86 -6.25 -6.90
N LEU A 203 -8.39 -5.77 -5.73
CA LEU A 203 -7.28 -4.82 -5.64
C LEU A 203 -5.98 -5.41 -6.23
N MET A 204 -5.72 -6.70 -6.00
CA MET A 204 -4.57 -7.38 -6.62
C MET A 204 -4.71 -7.42 -8.15
N VAL A 205 -5.89 -7.76 -8.67
CA VAL A 205 -6.16 -7.75 -10.13
C VAL A 205 -6.01 -6.34 -10.71
N PHE A 206 -6.58 -5.33 -10.06
CA PHE A 206 -6.43 -3.91 -10.43
C PHE A 206 -4.95 -3.52 -10.49
N LYS A 207 -4.18 -3.85 -9.46
CA LYS A 207 -2.74 -3.57 -9.42
C LYS A 207 -1.98 -4.27 -10.54
N ALA A 208 -2.30 -5.55 -10.80
CA ALA A 208 -1.69 -6.30 -11.89
C ALA A 208 -1.94 -5.63 -13.24
N LEU A 209 -3.17 -5.17 -13.49
CA LEU A 209 -3.54 -4.44 -14.71
C LEU A 209 -2.76 -3.14 -14.87
N ILE A 210 -2.60 -2.35 -13.80
CA ILE A 210 -1.83 -1.10 -13.85
C ILE A 210 -0.34 -1.37 -14.09
N CYS A 211 0.26 -2.31 -13.35
CA CYS A 211 1.72 -2.54 -13.36
C CYS A 211 2.20 -3.41 -14.53
N HIS A 212 1.33 -4.21 -15.15
CA HIS A 212 1.75 -5.11 -16.21
C HIS A 212 2.40 -4.37 -17.39
N GLY A 213 3.60 -4.82 -17.77
CA GLY A 213 4.37 -4.24 -18.88
C GLY A 213 4.87 -2.81 -18.64
N VAL A 214 4.70 -2.25 -17.44
CA VAL A 214 5.26 -0.93 -17.10
C VAL A 214 6.76 -1.09 -16.88
N SER A 215 7.55 -0.43 -17.71
CA SER A 215 8.99 -0.33 -17.51
C SER A 215 9.31 0.72 -16.45
N THR A 216 10.20 0.36 -15.54
CA THR A 216 10.71 1.21 -14.47
C THR A 216 12.24 1.22 -14.48
N VAL A 217 12.89 2.21 -13.88
CA VAL A 217 14.35 2.25 -13.73
C VAL A 217 14.85 1.00 -12.98
N PRO A 218 15.63 0.10 -13.61
CA PRO A 218 15.99 -1.16 -12.98
C PRO A 218 16.78 -0.99 -11.67
N ARG A 219 16.36 -1.69 -10.62
CA ARG A 219 17.15 -1.80 -9.38
C ARG A 219 18.24 -2.87 -9.56
N PRO A 220 19.47 -2.64 -9.05
CA PRO A 220 20.53 -3.63 -9.08
C PRO A 220 20.09 -4.96 -8.47
N GLN A 221 20.65 -6.07 -8.96
CA GLN A 221 20.47 -7.42 -8.42
C GLN A 221 19.06 -8.03 -8.56
N LEU A 222 18.09 -7.31 -9.10
CA LEU A 222 16.77 -7.87 -9.43
C LEU A 222 16.74 -8.45 -10.87
N ASN A 223 15.88 -9.45 -11.08
CA ASN A 223 15.70 -10.13 -12.36
C ASN A 223 14.53 -9.52 -13.15
N TYR A 224 14.83 -8.52 -13.98
CA TYR A 224 13.85 -7.85 -14.85
C TYR A 224 13.41 -8.68 -16.06
N GLU A 225 14.08 -9.81 -16.35
CA GLU A 225 13.68 -10.75 -17.41
C GLU A 225 12.57 -11.71 -16.94
N SER A 226 12.33 -11.80 -15.62
CA SER A 226 11.29 -12.69 -15.08
C SER A 226 9.89 -12.24 -15.49
N GLU A 227 8.98 -13.17 -15.74
CA GLU A 227 7.53 -12.87 -15.86
C GLU A 227 6.83 -12.80 -14.50
N LYS A 228 7.57 -13.07 -13.42
CA LYS A 228 7.05 -13.07 -12.05
C LYS A 228 7.42 -11.78 -11.34
N TRP A 229 6.52 -11.36 -10.45
CA TRP A 229 6.75 -10.29 -9.50
C TRP A 229 6.44 -10.79 -8.10
N VAL A 230 7.23 -10.33 -7.14
CA VAL A 230 7.00 -10.57 -5.72
C VAL A 230 6.29 -9.35 -5.16
N CYS A 231 5.12 -9.56 -4.57
CA CYS A 231 4.38 -8.56 -3.83
C CYS A 231 4.38 -8.90 -2.35
N THR A 232 4.94 -8.01 -1.56
CA THR A 232 4.81 -8.00 -0.11
C THR A 232 3.64 -7.11 0.27
N LEU A 233 2.63 -7.70 0.88
CA LEU A 233 1.50 -6.99 1.46
C LEU A 233 1.75 -6.73 2.93
N PHE A 234 1.46 -5.53 3.37
CA PHE A 234 1.29 -5.20 4.78
C PHE A 234 -0.14 -4.72 5.03
N ASN A 235 -0.83 -5.34 5.99
CA ASN A 235 -2.01 -4.75 6.63
C ASN A 235 -1.53 -4.02 7.88
N LEU A 236 -1.67 -2.70 7.89
CA LEU A 236 -1.05 -1.81 8.86
C LEU A 236 -2.08 -0.89 9.51
N ARG A 237 -2.03 -0.83 10.84
CA ARG A 237 -2.67 0.21 11.65
C ARG A 237 -1.59 1.09 12.25
N THR A 238 -1.56 2.37 11.89
CA THR A 238 -0.78 3.38 12.61
C THR A 238 -1.60 3.92 13.77
N VAL A 239 -0.97 4.08 14.94
CA VAL A 239 -1.63 4.47 16.19
C VAL A 239 -0.96 5.72 16.77
N THR A 240 -1.78 6.71 17.11
CA THR A 240 -1.41 7.86 17.92
C THR A 240 -2.18 7.81 19.24
N THR A 241 -1.49 8.05 20.35
CA THR A 241 -2.06 8.11 21.70
C THR A 241 -1.55 9.39 22.39
N PRO A 242 -2.07 9.78 23.56
CA PRO A 242 -1.57 10.96 24.29
C PRO A 242 -0.05 10.92 24.54
N SER A 243 0.53 9.72 24.68
CA SER A 243 1.96 9.52 24.98
C SER A 243 2.82 9.13 23.77
N MET A 244 2.24 8.96 22.57
CA MET A 244 2.95 8.43 21.41
C MET A 244 2.37 8.96 20.11
N LEU A 245 3.22 9.58 19.28
CA LEU A 245 2.84 10.03 17.94
C LEU A 245 3.03 8.90 16.92
N GLY A 246 2.00 8.66 16.11
CA GLY A 246 2.06 7.74 15.00
C GLY A 246 2.71 8.38 13.78
N GLU A 247 3.88 7.89 13.40
CA GLU A 247 4.67 8.42 12.29
C GLU A 247 4.81 7.37 11.17
N PRO A 248 3.87 7.33 10.19
CA PRO A 248 3.90 6.33 9.12
C PRO A 248 5.21 6.31 8.32
N ALA A 249 5.89 7.45 8.19
CA ALA A 249 7.20 7.54 7.55
C ALA A 249 8.21 8.18 8.51
N LEU A 250 8.52 7.49 9.61
CA LEU A 250 9.46 7.97 10.64
C LEU A 250 10.84 8.30 10.05
N GLU A 251 11.24 7.58 9.01
CA GLU A 251 12.46 7.82 8.25
C GLU A 251 12.46 9.10 7.42
N GLY A 252 11.33 9.79 7.22
CA GLY A 252 11.24 10.97 6.35
C GLY A 252 11.05 10.61 4.87
N VAL A 253 11.62 11.40 3.96
CA VAL A 253 11.60 11.10 2.52
C VAL A 253 12.35 9.81 2.22
N HIS A 254 11.73 8.88 1.49
CA HIS A 254 12.31 7.57 1.17
C HIS A 254 11.74 6.99 -0.13
N THR A 255 12.32 5.85 -0.54
CA THR A 255 11.66 4.84 -1.38
C THR A 255 11.46 3.55 -0.57
N ASP A 256 10.51 2.72 -0.97
CA ASP A 256 10.18 1.45 -0.31
C ASP A 256 11.07 0.28 -0.76
N GLY A 257 12.11 0.53 -1.57
CA GLY A 257 12.99 -0.52 -2.06
C GLY A 257 12.39 -1.40 -3.15
N VAL A 258 11.33 -0.94 -3.82
CA VAL A 258 10.60 -1.73 -4.83
C VAL A 258 10.43 -1.01 -6.15
N ASP A 259 9.77 -1.67 -7.11
CA ASP A 259 9.42 -1.08 -8.40
C ASP A 259 8.09 -0.31 -8.31
N HIS A 260 7.10 -0.88 -7.64
CA HIS A 260 5.77 -0.29 -7.51
C HIS A 260 5.24 -0.40 -6.09
N THR A 261 4.99 0.74 -5.46
CA THR A 261 4.22 0.84 -4.22
C THR A 261 2.77 1.15 -4.56
N MET A 262 1.84 0.42 -3.94
CA MET A 262 0.43 0.79 -3.87
C MET A 262 0.01 0.89 -2.40
N THR A 263 -0.74 1.92 -2.03
CA THR A 263 -1.31 2.07 -0.69
C THR A 263 -2.81 2.30 -0.80
N THR A 264 -3.60 1.51 -0.07
CA THR A 264 -5.06 1.57 -0.09
C THR A 264 -5.58 1.78 1.33
N TYR A 265 -6.46 2.75 1.51
CA TYR A 265 -6.98 3.11 2.82
C TYR A 265 -8.23 2.31 3.20
N LEU A 266 -8.21 1.78 4.41
CA LEU A 266 -9.29 0.96 4.96
C LEU A 266 -10.18 1.76 5.89
N GLY A 267 -9.61 2.67 6.68
CA GLY A 267 -10.37 3.46 7.63
C GLY A 267 -9.48 4.23 8.60
N SER A 268 -10.13 5.04 9.44
CA SER A 268 -9.48 5.68 10.58
C SER A 268 -10.49 5.91 11.69
N ARG A 269 -9.98 6.11 12.91
CA ARG A 269 -10.76 6.60 14.05
C ARG A 269 -10.02 7.77 14.66
N ASN A 270 -10.74 8.83 15.03
CA ASN A 270 -10.19 10.02 15.68
C ASN A 270 -9.00 10.69 14.93
N MET A 271 -8.80 10.43 13.65
CA MET A 271 -7.71 11.03 12.86
C MET A 271 -8.08 12.45 12.43
N ALA A 272 -7.21 13.43 12.71
CA ALA A 272 -7.45 14.82 12.36
C ALA A 272 -7.40 15.07 10.85
N PRO A 273 -8.26 15.96 10.31
CA PRO A 273 -8.12 16.45 8.94
C PRO A 273 -6.70 16.97 8.68
N GLY A 274 -6.15 16.68 7.51
CA GLY A 274 -4.76 17.05 7.16
C GLY A 274 -3.65 16.14 7.71
N SER A 275 -3.98 15.12 8.50
CA SER A 275 -3.03 14.07 8.94
C SER A 275 -2.68 13.08 7.82
N ALA A 276 -1.54 12.40 7.95
CA ALA A 276 -1.10 11.37 7.00
C ALA A 276 -1.16 11.80 5.52
N MET A 277 -0.82 13.07 5.26
CA MET A 277 -0.69 13.63 3.92
C MET A 277 0.56 13.03 3.28
N THR A 278 0.42 12.43 2.11
CA THR A 278 1.56 11.94 1.32
C THR A 278 2.03 13.04 0.38
N LEU A 279 3.33 13.34 0.43
CA LEU A 279 4.02 14.12 -0.58
C LEU A 279 4.82 13.16 -1.47
N VAL A 280 4.68 13.33 -2.79
CA VAL A 280 5.45 12.59 -3.79
C VAL A 280 6.53 13.53 -4.33
N HIS A 281 7.77 13.08 -4.32
CA HIS A 281 8.95 13.86 -4.63
C HIS A 281 9.70 13.31 -5.84
N ASP A 282 10.44 14.20 -6.47
CA ASP A 282 11.50 13.89 -7.42
C ASP A 282 12.62 13.08 -6.74
N MET A 283 13.29 12.20 -7.48
CA MET A 283 14.40 11.38 -6.95
C MET A 283 15.58 12.19 -6.43
N ARG A 284 15.69 13.47 -6.81
CA ARG A 284 16.70 14.41 -6.28
C ARG A 284 16.46 14.82 -4.83
N GLU A 285 15.28 14.57 -4.25
CA GLU A 285 15.04 14.88 -2.84
C GLU A 285 15.92 13.97 -1.95
N THR A 286 16.43 14.56 -0.87
CA THR A 286 17.37 13.88 0.01
C THR A 286 16.62 12.87 0.88
N THR A 287 17.09 11.62 0.89
CA THR A 287 16.55 10.57 1.76
C THR A 287 16.77 10.94 3.21
N GLY A 288 15.74 10.79 4.03
CA GLY A 288 15.80 11.21 5.43
C GLY A 288 15.32 12.63 5.68
N THR A 289 15.05 13.44 4.65
CA THR A 289 14.50 14.78 4.83
C THR A 289 13.17 14.67 5.56
N LYS A 290 12.99 15.42 6.66
CA LYS A 290 11.72 15.40 7.40
C LYS A 290 10.61 15.97 6.55
N PHE A 291 9.39 15.51 6.79
CA PHE A 291 8.20 15.98 6.07
C PHE A 291 8.08 17.51 5.98
N THR A 292 8.38 18.22 7.06
CA THR A 292 8.29 19.69 7.15
C THR A 292 9.46 20.43 6.51
N GLU A 293 10.51 19.71 6.10
CA GLU A 293 11.77 20.25 5.56
C GLU A 293 11.93 19.96 4.06
N THR A 294 10.94 19.31 3.43
CA THR A 294 10.97 18.96 2.00
C THR A 294 11.02 20.19 1.10
N LYS A 295 11.69 20.08 -0.03
CA LYS A 295 11.89 21.17 -0.98
C LYS A 295 10.71 21.29 -1.94
N HIS A 296 10.07 22.45 -1.97
CA HIS A 296 8.86 22.66 -2.78
C HIS A 296 9.11 22.43 -4.29
N GLU A 297 10.29 22.77 -4.80
CA GLU A 297 10.68 22.59 -6.20
C GLU A 297 10.86 21.11 -6.61
N LEU A 298 11.07 20.22 -5.63
CA LEU A 298 11.19 18.78 -5.84
C LEU A 298 9.85 18.06 -5.64
N LEU A 299 8.80 18.77 -5.22
CA LEU A 299 7.46 18.19 -5.10
C LEU A 299 6.89 17.88 -6.49
N ARG A 300 6.29 16.70 -6.62
CA ARG A 300 5.65 16.20 -7.84
C ARG A 300 4.17 15.89 -7.67
N GLY A 301 3.72 15.66 -6.44
CA GLY A 301 2.32 15.40 -6.16
C GLY A 301 2.02 15.46 -4.67
N ARG A 302 0.73 15.59 -4.35
CA ARG A 302 0.19 15.45 -3.00
C ARG A 302 -1.03 14.55 -3.06
N ALA A 303 -1.16 13.68 -2.08
CA ALA A 303 -2.31 12.82 -1.94
C ALA A 303 -2.65 12.66 -0.46
N GLN A 304 -3.94 12.56 -0.15
CA GLN A 304 -4.39 12.22 1.18
C GLN A 304 -5.49 11.18 1.07
N HIS A 305 -5.29 10.04 1.69
CA HIS A 305 -6.31 9.02 1.81
C HIS A 305 -7.30 9.42 2.90
N CYS A 306 -8.54 9.68 2.51
CA CYS A 306 -9.59 10.17 3.40
C CYS A 306 -10.82 9.26 3.41
N ARG A 307 -11.01 8.45 2.37
CA ARG A 307 -12.19 7.59 2.17
C ARG A 307 -11.77 6.16 1.90
N PHE A 308 -12.60 5.22 2.35
CA PHE A 308 -12.40 3.80 2.11
C PHE A 308 -12.09 3.52 0.63
N LEU A 309 -11.02 2.77 0.37
CA LEU A 309 -10.47 2.45 -0.95
C LEU A 309 -9.83 3.61 -1.74
N ASP A 310 -9.67 4.80 -1.15
CA ASP A 310 -8.69 5.75 -1.68
C ASP A 310 -7.37 5.01 -1.85
N THR A 311 -6.76 5.13 -3.04
CA THR A 311 -5.59 4.34 -3.41
C THR A 311 -4.57 5.19 -4.13
N LEU A 312 -3.31 5.14 -3.67
CA LEU A 312 -2.17 5.80 -4.31
C LEU A 312 -1.23 4.74 -4.87
N LEU A 313 -0.84 4.87 -6.14
CA LEU A 313 0.22 4.09 -6.76
C LEU A 313 1.40 4.99 -7.09
N VAL A 314 2.62 4.49 -6.87
CA VAL A 314 3.89 5.19 -7.12
C VAL A 314 4.84 4.23 -7.82
N ALA A 315 5.51 4.66 -8.89
CA ALA A 315 6.69 3.98 -9.41
C ALA A 315 7.86 4.30 -8.46
N ASP A 316 8.08 3.41 -7.51
CA ASP A 316 8.85 3.68 -6.28
C ASP A 316 10.34 3.91 -6.54
N ASN A 317 10.88 3.30 -7.59
CA ASN A 317 12.25 3.54 -8.05
C ASN A 317 12.43 4.83 -8.87
N GLU A 318 11.34 5.54 -9.18
CA GLU A 318 11.36 6.77 -9.98
C GLU A 318 10.79 7.98 -9.23
N ARG A 319 10.22 7.78 -8.04
CA ARG A 319 9.67 8.82 -7.17
C ARG A 319 9.92 8.45 -5.71
N LYS A 320 10.31 9.45 -4.92
CA LYS A 320 10.33 9.31 -3.46
C LYS A 320 9.01 9.76 -2.89
N HIS A 321 8.76 9.42 -1.63
CA HIS A 321 7.60 9.93 -0.92
C HIS A 321 7.88 10.11 0.57
N SER A 322 7.05 10.91 1.22
CA SER A 322 7.06 11.14 2.67
C SER A 322 5.65 11.36 3.17
N LEU A 323 5.40 11.11 4.44
CA LEU A 323 4.09 11.28 5.04
C LEU A 323 4.14 12.18 6.28
N SER A 324 3.11 13.00 6.48
CA SER A 324 2.93 13.65 7.77
C SER A 324 2.51 12.62 8.83
N PRO A 325 2.74 12.91 10.12
CA PRO A 325 2.23 12.09 11.21
C PRO A 325 0.70 11.96 11.19
N VAL A 326 0.21 10.96 11.93
CA VAL A 326 -1.20 10.81 12.27
C VAL A 326 -1.49 11.65 13.51
N TYR A 327 -2.25 12.74 13.37
CA TYR A 327 -2.67 13.54 14.51
C TYR A 327 -4.08 13.13 14.95
N ALA A 328 -4.36 13.25 16.24
CA ALA A 328 -5.68 13.00 16.80
C ALA A 328 -6.56 14.27 16.72
N VAL A 329 -7.86 14.11 16.46
CA VAL A 329 -8.83 15.22 16.62
C VAL A 329 -8.96 15.55 18.11
N ASP A 330 -9.21 14.53 18.92
CA ASP A 330 -9.18 14.59 20.38
C ASP A 330 -7.85 14.01 20.88
N PRO A 331 -6.91 14.84 21.37
CA PRO A 331 -5.58 14.40 21.78
C PRO A 331 -5.58 13.47 23.00
N GLU A 332 -6.68 13.43 23.77
CA GLU A 332 -6.82 12.53 24.93
C GLU A 332 -7.25 11.11 24.53
N ARG A 333 -7.57 10.88 23.25
CA ARG A 333 -8.07 9.60 22.74
C ARG A 333 -7.15 9.02 21.67
N GLU A 334 -7.11 7.69 21.60
CA GLU A 334 -6.38 6.99 20.53
C GLU A 334 -6.92 7.41 19.15
N ALA A 335 -6.01 7.72 18.22
CA ALA A 335 -6.29 7.88 16.81
C ALA A 335 -5.62 6.77 16.00
N THR A 336 -6.35 6.21 15.04
CA THR A 336 -5.87 5.10 14.21
C THR A 336 -6.00 5.42 12.74
N ARG A 337 -5.09 4.87 11.92
CA ARG A 337 -5.16 4.88 10.45
C ARG A 337 -4.83 3.50 9.90
N ASP A 338 -5.75 2.95 9.13
CA ASP A 338 -5.69 1.57 8.64
C ASP A 338 -5.46 1.53 7.14
N MET A 339 -4.46 0.76 6.72
CA MET A 339 -3.96 0.71 5.36
C MET A 339 -3.60 -0.71 4.93
N LEU A 340 -3.79 -0.98 3.64
CA LEU A 340 -3.04 -2.00 2.92
C LEU A 340 -1.89 -1.34 2.16
N ILE A 341 -0.70 -1.91 2.25
CA ILE A 341 0.50 -1.46 1.54
C ILE A 341 1.06 -2.63 0.73
N PHE A 342 1.24 -2.42 -0.57
CA PHE A 342 1.67 -3.44 -1.52
C PHE A 342 3.02 -3.03 -2.11
N PHE A 343 4.09 -3.61 -1.58
CA PHE A 343 5.44 -3.44 -2.12
C PHE A 343 5.68 -4.49 -3.18
N THR A 344 5.79 -4.09 -4.44
CA THR A 344 5.89 -5.03 -5.56
C THR A 344 7.16 -4.80 -6.35
N ARG A 345 7.98 -5.83 -6.44
CA ARG A 345 9.26 -5.79 -7.15
C ARG A 345 9.49 -7.02 -8.00
N ARG A 346 10.45 -6.89 -8.92
CA ARG A 346 11.06 -8.04 -9.57
C ARG A 346 11.75 -8.97 -8.53
N PRO A 347 11.80 -10.29 -8.78
CA PRO A 347 12.48 -11.19 -7.88
C PRO A 347 13.98 -10.93 -7.85
N VAL A 348 14.61 -11.25 -6.72
CA VAL A 348 16.07 -11.20 -6.60
C VAL A 348 16.71 -12.24 -7.53
N ARG A 349 17.81 -11.87 -8.18
CA ARG A 349 18.66 -12.83 -8.88
C ARG A 349 19.42 -13.71 -7.89
N ARG A 350 19.35 -15.04 -8.08
CA ARG A 350 19.93 -16.03 -7.15
C ARG A 350 21.47 -15.96 -7.07
N ASP A 351 22.13 -15.39 -8.06
CA ASP A 351 23.60 -15.26 -8.17
C ASP A 351 24.15 -13.97 -7.55
N THR A 352 23.35 -13.24 -6.77
CA THR A 352 23.73 -11.92 -6.21
C THR A 352 23.91 -11.93 -4.69
N GLY A 353 24.40 -10.83 -4.13
CA GLY A 353 24.53 -10.63 -2.68
C GLY A 353 23.32 -9.95 -2.01
N HIS A 354 22.16 -9.92 -2.67
CA HIS A 354 21.00 -9.17 -2.18
C HIS A 354 20.49 -9.73 -0.85
N ILE A 355 20.11 -8.86 0.08
CA ILE A 355 19.64 -9.27 1.43
C ILE A 355 18.42 -10.20 1.38
N SER A 356 17.57 -10.02 0.36
CA SER A 356 16.40 -10.87 0.15
C SER A 356 16.67 -12.21 -0.59
N ARG A 357 17.92 -12.52 -0.98
CA ARG A 357 18.23 -13.70 -1.81
C ARG A 357 17.75 -15.01 -1.19
N ASP A 358 18.00 -15.18 0.10
CA ASP A 358 17.77 -16.44 0.82
C ASP A 358 16.36 -16.53 1.41
N ILE A 359 15.59 -15.43 1.38
CA ILE A 359 14.21 -15.36 1.88
C ILE A 359 13.18 -15.35 0.74
N ASP A 360 13.53 -14.90 -0.47
CA ASP A 360 12.62 -14.92 -1.61
C ASP A 360 12.30 -16.37 -2.03
N SER A 361 11.07 -16.78 -1.80
CA SER A 361 10.53 -18.09 -2.17
C SER A 361 9.30 -17.94 -3.07
N PHE A 362 9.18 -18.85 -4.04
CA PHE A 362 8.02 -18.95 -4.93
C PHE A 362 7.14 -20.15 -4.62
N ARG A 363 7.37 -20.87 -3.51
CA ARG A 363 6.50 -21.97 -3.12
C ARG A 363 5.13 -21.44 -2.70
N PRO A 364 4.03 -22.05 -3.16
CA PRO A 364 2.70 -21.75 -2.65
C PRO A 364 2.63 -21.96 -1.14
N HIS A 365 1.78 -21.20 -0.47
CA HIS A 365 1.52 -21.43 0.95
C HIS A 365 0.72 -22.72 1.15
N ALA A 366 1.25 -23.64 1.96
CA ALA A 366 0.63 -24.95 2.17
C ALA A 366 -0.68 -24.84 2.99
N GLU A 367 -0.66 -24.07 4.08
CA GLU A 367 -1.80 -23.99 5.03
C GLU A 367 -2.85 -22.94 4.66
N LEU A 368 -2.43 -21.81 4.09
CA LEU A 368 -3.27 -20.67 3.72
C LEU A 368 -3.23 -20.42 2.18
N PRO A 369 -3.59 -21.40 1.33
CA PRO A 369 -3.49 -21.23 -0.11
C PRO A 369 -4.53 -20.23 -0.64
N MET A 370 -4.09 -19.33 -1.51
CA MET A 370 -4.96 -18.47 -2.30
C MET A 370 -4.36 -18.34 -3.70
N GLU A 371 -5.23 -18.42 -4.71
CA GLU A 371 -4.87 -18.20 -6.11
C GLU A 371 -6.07 -17.58 -6.82
N VAL A 372 -5.82 -16.53 -7.60
CA VAL A 372 -6.83 -15.76 -8.33
C VAL A 372 -6.33 -15.58 -9.76
N PRO A 373 -7.17 -15.86 -10.78
CA PRO A 373 -6.80 -15.61 -12.17
C PRO A 373 -6.63 -14.10 -12.43
N LEU A 374 -5.71 -13.76 -13.33
CA LEU A 374 -5.51 -12.41 -13.84
C LEU A 374 -6.06 -12.30 -15.26
N PHE A 375 -6.63 -11.12 -15.56
CA PHE A 375 -7.00 -10.72 -16.90
C PHE A 375 -6.01 -9.65 -17.29
N VAL A 376 -5.30 -9.86 -18.40
CA VAL A 376 -4.37 -8.86 -18.93
C VAL A 376 -4.68 -8.68 -20.40
N PRO A 377 -5.19 -7.50 -20.81
CA PRO A 377 -5.46 -7.21 -22.22
C PRO A 377 -4.22 -7.48 -23.08
N GLY A 378 -4.39 -8.23 -24.18
CA GLY A 378 -3.32 -8.51 -25.14
C GLY A 378 -2.44 -9.73 -24.81
N LEU A 379 -2.50 -10.27 -23.59
CA LEU A 379 -1.97 -11.61 -23.29
C LEU A 379 -3.03 -12.62 -23.70
N GLY A 380 -2.90 -13.12 -24.94
CA GLY A 380 -3.84 -14.07 -25.52
C GLY A 380 -4.01 -15.31 -24.64
N ARG A 381 -5.23 -15.53 -24.16
CA ARG A 381 -5.71 -16.83 -23.67
C ARG A 381 -7.11 -17.01 -24.23
N PHE A 382 -7.17 -17.72 -25.36
CA PHE A 382 -8.41 -18.27 -25.88
C PHE A 382 -8.51 -19.72 -25.45
#